data_AF-A0A8T3VL19-F1
#
_entry.id   AF-A0A8T3VL19-F1
#
_cell.length_a   1.000
_cell.length_b   1.000
_cell.length_c   1.000
_cell.angle_alpha   90.00
_cell.angle_beta   90.00
_cell.angle_gamma   90.00
#
_symmetry.space_group_name_H-M   'P 1'
#
loop_
_entity.id
_entity.type
_entity.pdbx_description
1 polymer ?
#
loop_
_entity_poly.entity_id
_entity_poly.type
_entity_poly.pdbx_seq_one_letter_code
_entity_poly.pdbx_strand_id
1 'polypeptide(L)'
;MDNELKEDSVVDNSKLEELMKQDLTPEMQSEFFEILKESQLFMPVVYSENIFEGIENMEEGDVFQPKEQVGFNINYLTDKDGNRILPLFTSSEIMKSIGLESSVYVLYMSDLAEMLKQTDNYAFISINPLTSFDINMSVEAFLNLFMEENEYIKILKDMLKLLKDASVELEENYNFFLRTDDDFMKENAVDGVFTPAIPFNISTREDFNDDLKYLNVLILPEGAKILFLGDIVEENQFDTVIAPGTEFKFVEDLDDFTRVWVCGAQPFYDE
;
A
#
# COMPACT_ATOMS: atom_id res chain seq x y z
N MET A 1 -27.56 -36.39 27.78
CA MET A 1 -27.61 -34.91 27.78
C MET A 1 -26.64 -34.52 26.69
N ASP A 2 -27.17 -34.42 25.48
CA ASP A 2 -26.41 -34.06 24.29
C ASP A 2 -26.13 -32.57 24.38
N ASN A 3 -24.91 -32.22 24.82
CA ASN A 3 -24.42 -30.86 24.67
C ASN A 3 -23.81 -30.76 23.27
N GLU A 4 -24.66 -30.37 22.32
CA GLU A 4 -24.21 -29.75 21.08
C GLU A 4 -23.38 -28.52 21.47
N LEU A 5 -22.06 -28.64 21.38
CA LEU A 5 -21.17 -27.50 21.22
C LEU A 5 -21.62 -26.81 19.93
N LYS A 6 -22.34 -25.71 20.06
CA LYS A 6 -22.73 -24.88 18.93
C LYS A 6 -21.46 -24.47 18.16
N GLU A 7 -21.47 -24.71 16.85
CA GLU A 7 -20.47 -24.23 15.89
C GLU A 7 -20.51 -22.69 15.80
N ASP A 8 -20.09 -21.98 16.83
CA ASP A 8 -20.04 -20.52 16.87
C ASP A 8 -18.66 -19.98 16.44
N SER A 9 -18.20 -20.39 15.24
CA SER A 9 -17.25 -19.60 14.45
C SER A 9 -17.59 -19.76 12.97
N VAL A 10 -18.64 -19.08 12.52
CA VAL A 10 -19.03 -19.08 11.10
C VAL A 10 -18.00 -18.25 10.33
N VAL A 11 -16.90 -18.89 9.92
CA VAL A 11 -15.99 -18.33 8.92
C VAL A 11 -16.78 -18.19 7.63
N ASP A 12 -17.06 -16.96 7.22
CA ASP A 12 -17.83 -16.68 6.01
C ASP A 12 -16.93 -16.11 4.91
N ASN A 13 -16.59 -16.97 3.95
CA ASN A 13 -15.85 -16.59 2.75
C ASN A 13 -16.75 -16.56 1.51
N SER A 14 -18.08 -16.48 1.66
CA SER A 14 -19.04 -16.56 0.54
C SER A 14 -18.78 -15.51 -0.55
N LYS A 15 -18.47 -14.28 -0.16
CA LYS A 15 -18.13 -13.20 -1.10
C LYS A 15 -16.82 -13.48 -1.85
N LEU A 16 -15.80 -13.98 -1.14
CA LEU A 16 -14.54 -14.39 -1.75
C LEU A 16 -14.77 -15.52 -2.76
N GLU A 17 -15.55 -16.54 -2.38
CA GLU A 17 -15.91 -17.67 -3.25
C GLU A 17 -16.70 -17.23 -4.49
N GLU A 18 -17.57 -16.23 -4.37
CA GLU A 18 -18.32 -15.67 -5.49
C GLU A 18 -17.40 -14.98 -6.50
N LEU A 19 -16.41 -14.21 -6.01
CA LEU A 19 -15.42 -13.55 -6.86
C LEU A 19 -14.50 -14.57 -7.56
N MET A 20 -14.12 -15.65 -6.87
CA MET A 20 -13.29 -16.72 -7.45
C MET A 20 -13.98 -17.51 -8.57
N LYS A 21 -15.31 -17.52 -8.63
CA LYS A 21 -16.09 -18.23 -9.67
C LYS A 21 -16.26 -17.41 -10.96
N GLN A 22 -15.86 -16.15 -10.97
CA GLN A 22 -16.05 -15.23 -12.09
C GLN A 22 -14.71 -14.96 -12.81
N ASP A 23 -14.78 -14.64 -14.10
CA ASP A 23 -13.61 -14.11 -14.81
C ASP A 23 -13.28 -12.72 -14.23
N LEU A 24 -12.15 -12.60 -13.53
CA LEU A 24 -11.76 -11.39 -12.81
C LEU A 24 -11.42 -10.24 -13.78
N THR A 25 -12.31 -9.26 -13.92
CA THR A 25 -11.96 -7.96 -14.52
C THR A 25 -10.95 -7.21 -13.66
N PRO A 26 -10.23 -6.20 -14.19
CA PRO A 26 -9.31 -5.40 -13.37
C PRO A 26 -9.95 -4.78 -12.13
N GLU A 27 -11.21 -4.32 -12.18
CA GLU A 27 -11.90 -3.81 -10.98
C GLU A 27 -12.17 -4.92 -9.95
N MET A 28 -12.57 -6.11 -10.42
CA MET A 28 -12.84 -7.26 -9.56
C MET A 28 -11.57 -7.82 -8.92
N GLN A 29 -10.40 -7.65 -9.56
CA GLN A 29 -9.11 -8.03 -8.96
C GLN A 29 -8.79 -7.20 -7.72
N SER A 30 -8.99 -5.88 -7.78
CA SER A 30 -8.79 -5.00 -6.62
C SER A 30 -9.74 -5.36 -5.47
N GLU A 31 -11.03 -5.58 -5.78
CA GLU A 31 -12.01 -6.01 -4.77
C GLU A 31 -11.65 -7.38 -4.17
N PHE A 32 -11.22 -8.33 -5.01
CA PHE A 32 -10.76 -9.64 -4.57
C PHE A 32 -9.62 -9.54 -3.56
N PHE A 33 -8.59 -8.73 -3.83
CA PHE A 33 -7.45 -8.60 -2.94
C PHE A 33 -7.79 -7.94 -1.61
N GLU A 34 -8.66 -6.93 -1.60
CA GLU A 34 -9.11 -6.31 -0.34
C GLU A 34 -9.90 -7.30 0.52
N ILE A 35 -10.81 -8.08 -0.07
CA ILE A 35 -11.53 -9.13 0.67
C ILE A 35 -10.57 -10.21 1.14
N LEU A 36 -9.62 -10.64 0.30
CA LEU A 36 -8.64 -11.66 0.66
C LEU A 36 -7.81 -11.23 1.89
N LYS A 37 -7.40 -9.95 1.97
CA LYS A 37 -6.64 -9.42 3.11
C LYS A 37 -7.39 -9.54 4.44
N GLU A 38 -8.71 -9.36 4.41
CA GLU A 38 -9.59 -9.44 5.59
C GLU A 38 -10.08 -10.86 5.89
N SER A 39 -9.90 -11.79 4.97
CA SER A 39 -10.47 -13.15 5.05
C SER A 39 -9.73 -14.04 6.06
N GLN A 40 -10.48 -15.02 6.58
CA GLN A 40 -9.93 -16.14 7.34
C GLN A 40 -9.98 -17.40 6.49
N LEU A 41 -8.85 -18.01 6.19
CA LEU A 41 -8.80 -19.23 5.37
C LEU A 41 -8.41 -20.45 6.20
N PHE A 42 -8.82 -21.60 5.69
CA PHE A 42 -8.60 -22.93 6.25
C PHE A 42 -7.25 -23.46 5.75
N MET A 43 -6.27 -23.60 6.64
CA MET A 43 -4.95 -24.16 6.35
C MET A 43 -4.87 -25.61 6.87
N PRO A 44 -4.66 -26.60 6.00
CA PRO A 44 -4.55 -28.00 6.43
C PRO A 44 -3.25 -28.22 7.19
N VAL A 45 -3.35 -28.89 8.34
CA VAL A 45 -2.23 -29.20 9.22
C VAL A 45 -2.27 -30.65 9.69
N VAL A 46 -1.09 -31.17 10.04
CA VAL A 46 -0.92 -32.48 10.68
C VAL A 46 -0.30 -32.23 12.06
N TYR A 47 -1.02 -32.62 13.10
CA TYR A 47 -0.51 -32.53 14.46
C TYR A 47 0.54 -33.60 14.73
N SER A 48 1.48 -33.30 15.62
CA SER A 48 2.40 -34.30 16.17
C SER A 48 1.61 -35.44 16.82
N GLU A 49 2.11 -36.67 16.69
CA GLU A 49 1.57 -37.82 17.42
C GLU A 49 1.53 -37.49 18.92
N ASN A 50 0.46 -37.91 19.60
CA ASN A 50 0.28 -37.75 21.05
C ASN A 50 0.05 -36.32 21.58
N ILE A 51 -0.34 -35.34 20.74
CA ILE A 51 -0.66 -33.97 21.19
C ILE A 51 -1.74 -33.91 22.29
N PHE A 52 -2.68 -34.87 22.30
CA PHE A 52 -3.75 -34.95 23.28
C PHE A 52 -3.48 -35.96 24.41
N GLU A 53 -2.36 -36.71 24.34
CA GLU A 53 -2.05 -37.73 25.32
C GLU A 53 -1.74 -37.08 26.68
N GLY A 54 -2.54 -37.41 27.68
CA GLY A 54 -2.43 -36.84 29.03
C GLY A 54 -3.35 -35.65 29.28
N ILE A 55 -3.88 -34.98 28.25
CA ILE A 55 -4.89 -33.91 28.41
C ILE A 55 -6.24 -34.50 28.82
N GLU A 56 -6.58 -35.69 28.31
CA GLU A 56 -7.87 -36.36 28.53
C GLU A 56 -8.22 -36.59 30.01
N ASN A 57 -7.23 -36.59 30.90
CA ASN A 57 -7.39 -36.87 32.33
C ASN A 57 -6.98 -35.68 33.23
N MET A 58 -6.81 -34.47 32.67
CA MET A 58 -6.43 -33.30 33.46
C MET A 58 -7.63 -32.71 34.21
N GLU A 59 -7.40 -32.31 35.46
CA GLU A 59 -8.36 -31.55 36.26
C GLU A 59 -8.05 -30.04 36.19
N GLU A 60 -9.01 -29.23 36.63
CA GLU A 60 -8.86 -27.78 36.68
C GLU A 60 -7.69 -27.39 37.61
N GLY A 61 -6.67 -26.73 37.05
CA GLY A 61 -5.45 -26.32 37.77
C GLY A 61 -4.22 -27.18 37.46
N ASP A 62 -4.37 -28.28 36.74
CA ASP A 62 -3.24 -29.08 36.28
C ASP A 62 -2.43 -28.36 35.19
N VAL A 63 -1.10 -28.44 35.29
CA VAL A 63 -0.19 -27.88 34.29
C VAL A 63 0.20 -28.98 33.32
N PHE A 64 -0.14 -28.81 32.04
CA PHE A 64 0.21 -29.76 31.00
C PHE A 64 1.70 -29.64 30.69
N GLN A 65 2.44 -30.72 30.91
CA GLN A 65 3.85 -30.84 30.53
C GLN A 65 3.99 -31.96 29.51
N PRO A 66 3.97 -31.64 28.21
CA PRO A 66 4.13 -32.66 27.20
C PRO A 66 5.52 -33.28 27.29
N LYS A 67 5.60 -34.59 27.10
CA LYS A 67 6.87 -35.34 27.11
C LYS A 67 7.74 -35.02 25.88
N GLU A 68 7.11 -34.58 24.79
CA GLU A 68 7.74 -34.24 23.52
C GLU A 68 7.29 -32.84 23.06
N GLN A 69 8.00 -32.28 22.08
CA GLN A 69 7.62 -30.99 21.51
C GLN A 69 6.27 -31.13 20.79
N VAL A 70 5.24 -30.50 21.35
CA VAL A 70 3.92 -30.44 20.75
C VAL A 70 3.92 -29.38 19.64
N GLY A 71 3.40 -29.74 18.48
CA GLY A 71 3.28 -28.82 17.36
C GLY A 71 2.44 -29.38 16.22
N PHE A 72 2.44 -28.65 15.12
CA PHE A 72 1.83 -29.08 13.87
C PHE A 72 2.76 -28.81 12.70
N ASN A 73 2.61 -29.59 11.65
CA ASN A 73 3.21 -29.34 10.34
C ASN A 73 2.12 -28.90 9.38
N ILE A 74 2.40 -27.90 8.56
CA ILE A 74 1.48 -27.49 7.49
C ILE A 74 1.56 -28.53 6.37
N ASN A 75 0.39 -29.02 5.92
CA ASN A 75 0.32 -29.83 4.71
C ASN A 75 0.63 -28.95 3.51
N TYR A 76 1.52 -29.41 2.62
CA TYR A 76 1.94 -28.66 1.45
C TYR A 76 1.80 -29.47 0.17
N LEU A 77 1.61 -28.77 -0.96
CA LEU A 77 1.70 -29.36 -2.29
C LEU A 77 3.11 -29.12 -2.83
N THR A 78 3.51 -29.91 -3.83
CA THR A 78 4.80 -29.72 -4.52
C THR A 78 4.54 -29.50 -6.00
N ASP A 79 5.14 -28.46 -6.58
CA ASP A 79 5.07 -28.22 -8.01
C ASP A 79 6.01 -29.15 -8.81
N LYS A 80 6.06 -28.96 -10.13
CA LYS A 80 6.90 -29.78 -11.02
C LYS A 80 8.40 -29.60 -10.79
N ASP A 81 8.80 -28.46 -10.23
CA ASP A 81 10.18 -28.07 -9.98
C ASP A 81 10.64 -28.41 -8.55
N GLY A 82 9.74 -28.98 -7.73
CA GLY A 82 10.03 -29.35 -6.35
C GLY A 82 9.75 -28.25 -5.33
N ASN A 83 9.17 -27.12 -5.74
CA ASN A 83 8.85 -26.03 -4.82
C ASN A 83 7.62 -26.38 -4.00
N ARG A 84 7.65 -26.00 -2.72
CA ARG A 84 6.53 -26.18 -1.81
C ARG A 84 5.49 -25.07 -2.04
N ILE A 85 4.24 -25.49 -2.16
CA ILE A 85 3.08 -24.63 -2.28
C ILE A 85 2.29 -24.75 -0.98
N LEU A 86 1.94 -23.63 -0.37
CA LEU A 86 1.07 -23.57 0.80
C LEU A 86 -0.40 -23.59 0.35
N PRO A 87 -1.16 -24.66 0.62
CA PRO A 87 -2.58 -24.74 0.28
C PRO A 87 -3.44 -24.03 1.33
N LEU A 88 -4.41 -23.26 0.87
CA LEU A 88 -5.44 -22.61 1.67
C LEU A 88 -6.80 -22.92 1.08
N PHE A 89 -7.84 -22.91 1.90
CA PHE A 89 -9.21 -23.17 1.47
C PHE A 89 -10.17 -22.13 2.02
N THR A 90 -11.18 -21.78 1.25
CA THR A 90 -12.24 -20.86 1.70
C THR A 90 -13.25 -21.55 2.61
N SER A 91 -13.37 -22.87 2.54
CA SER A 91 -14.27 -23.65 3.39
C SER A 91 -13.83 -25.11 3.57
N SER A 92 -14.32 -25.75 4.64
CA SER A 92 -14.04 -27.16 4.92
C SER A 92 -14.70 -28.09 3.90
N GLU A 93 -15.82 -27.65 3.31
CA GLU A 93 -16.60 -28.33 2.30
C GLU A 93 -15.80 -28.49 1.02
N ILE A 94 -15.05 -27.45 0.62
CA ILE A 94 -14.17 -27.52 -0.54
C ILE A 94 -13.04 -28.52 -0.31
N MET A 95 -12.42 -28.52 0.88
CA MET A 95 -11.40 -29.52 1.24
C MET A 95 -11.95 -30.95 1.13
N LYS A 96 -13.14 -31.20 1.69
CA LYS A 96 -13.80 -32.51 1.60
C LYS A 96 -14.12 -32.89 0.16
N SER A 97 -14.52 -31.93 -0.68
CA SER A 97 -14.87 -32.18 -2.09
C SER A 97 -13.71 -32.71 -2.93
N ILE A 98 -12.47 -32.34 -2.58
CA ILE A 98 -11.25 -32.85 -3.23
C ILE A 98 -10.67 -34.09 -2.52
N GLY A 99 -11.38 -34.63 -1.51
CA GLY A 99 -10.95 -35.80 -0.75
C GLY A 99 -9.83 -35.54 0.25
N LEU A 100 -9.59 -34.29 0.64
CA LEU A 100 -8.58 -33.94 1.64
C LEU A 100 -9.18 -33.99 3.05
N GLU A 101 -8.90 -35.08 3.76
CA GLU A 101 -9.22 -35.24 5.18
C GLU A 101 -8.00 -34.88 6.02
N SER A 102 -8.00 -33.69 6.61
CA SER A 102 -6.91 -33.16 7.43
C SER A 102 -7.48 -32.38 8.60
N SER A 103 -6.73 -32.29 9.70
CA SER A 103 -6.97 -31.23 10.67
C SER A 103 -6.73 -29.87 10.03
N VAL A 104 -7.37 -28.83 10.56
CA VAL A 104 -7.34 -27.49 9.97
C VAL A 104 -7.04 -26.45 11.04
N TYR A 105 -6.23 -25.47 10.65
CA TYR A 105 -6.05 -24.23 11.38
C TYR A 105 -6.71 -23.09 10.59
N VAL A 106 -7.59 -22.33 11.23
CA VAL A 106 -8.22 -21.15 10.63
C VAL A 106 -7.41 -19.93 11.06
N LEU A 107 -6.96 -19.13 10.10
CA LEU A 107 -6.16 -17.94 10.37
C LEU A 107 -6.53 -16.79 9.44
N TYR A 108 -6.38 -15.56 9.94
CA TYR A 108 -6.44 -14.37 9.12
C TYR A 108 -5.28 -14.34 8.13
N MET A 109 -5.52 -13.85 6.92
CA MET A 109 -4.47 -13.74 5.91
C MET A 109 -3.35 -12.77 6.32
N SER A 110 -3.65 -11.76 7.14
CA SER A 110 -2.63 -10.91 7.77
C SER A 110 -1.67 -11.70 8.67
N ASP A 111 -2.20 -12.64 9.47
CA ASP A 111 -1.39 -13.46 10.37
C ASP A 111 -0.53 -14.44 9.58
N LEU A 112 -1.09 -15.01 8.51
CA LEU A 112 -0.33 -15.84 7.57
C LEU A 112 0.81 -15.06 6.92
N ALA A 113 0.58 -13.81 6.52
CA ALA A 113 1.60 -12.96 5.94
C ALA A 113 2.77 -12.72 6.91
N GLU A 114 2.48 -12.42 8.19
CA GLU A 114 3.51 -12.31 9.23
C GLU A 114 4.27 -13.61 9.46
N MET A 115 3.58 -14.76 9.44
CA MET A 115 4.24 -16.06 9.53
C MET A 115 5.19 -16.30 8.35
N LEU A 116 4.76 -15.98 7.12
CA LEU A 116 5.54 -16.20 5.91
C LEU A 116 6.78 -15.30 5.82
N LYS A 117 6.76 -14.10 6.38
CA LYS A 117 7.96 -13.23 6.48
C LYS A 117 9.12 -13.89 7.24
N GLN A 118 8.84 -14.89 8.07
CA GLN A 118 9.83 -15.56 8.91
C GLN A 118 10.36 -16.86 8.29
N THR A 119 9.93 -17.22 7.08
CA THR A 119 10.24 -18.53 6.47
C THR A 119 10.32 -18.49 4.95
N ASP A 120 11.40 -19.04 4.39
CA ASP A 120 11.57 -19.22 2.93
C ASP A 120 11.09 -20.60 2.44
N ASN A 121 10.33 -21.32 3.28
CA ASN A 121 9.92 -22.71 3.01
C ASN A 121 8.86 -22.87 1.92
N TYR A 122 8.22 -21.79 1.45
CA TYR A 122 7.14 -21.86 0.47
C TYR A 122 7.39 -20.85 -0.66
N ALA A 123 7.22 -21.29 -1.90
CA ALA A 123 7.36 -20.42 -3.07
C ALA A 123 6.03 -19.82 -3.51
N PHE A 124 4.94 -20.56 -3.31
CA PHE A 124 3.60 -20.21 -3.77
C PHE A 124 2.54 -20.45 -2.70
N ILE A 125 1.45 -19.70 -2.82
CA ILE A 125 0.20 -19.94 -2.12
C ILE A 125 -0.84 -20.33 -3.15
N SER A 126 -1.62 -21.36 -2.83
CA SER A 126 -2.74 -21.80 -3.67
C SER A 126 -4.02 -21.82 -2.84
N ILE A 127 -5.00 -21.03 -3.26
CA ILE A 127 -6.33 -20.95 -2.64
C ILE A 127 -7.28 -21.86 -3.42
N ASN A 128 -7.95 -22.76 -2.71
CA ASN A 128 -8.80 -23.82 -3.26
C ASN A 128 -8.08 -24.66 -4.34
N PRO A 129 -6.87 -25.18 -4.08
CA PRO A 129 -6.14 -26.00 -5.03
C PRO A 129 -6.97 -27.22 -5.46
N LEU A 130 -6.72 -27.71 -6.68
CA LEU A 130 -7.38 -28.89 -7.25
C LEU A 130 -8.89 -28.72 -7.47
N THR A 131 -9.38 -27.48 -7.47
CA THR A 131 -10.75 -27.12 -7.85
C THR A 131 -10.76 -26.39 -9.20
N SER A 132 -11.94 -26.09 -9.74
CA SER A 132 -12.06 -25.32 -10.98
C SER A 132 -11.90 -23.80 -10.80
N PHE A 133 -11.70 -23.35 -9.56
CA PHE A 133 -11.56 -21.94 -9.19
C PHE A 133 -10.31 -21.78 -8.31
N ASP A 134 -9.22 -22.45 -8.70
CA ASP A 134 -7.94 -22.34 -8.01
C ASP A 134 -7.29 -20.99 -8.28
N ILE A 135 -6.78 -20.35 -7.24
CA ILE A 135 -5.99 -19.12 -7.37
C ILE A 135 -4.59 -19.40 -6.85
N ASN A 136 -3.60 -19.20 -7.73
CA ASN A 136 -2.19 -19.39 -7.40
C ASN A 136 -1.48 -18.04 -7.47
N MET A 137 -0.68 -17.75 -6.44
CA MET A 137 0.17 -16.56 -6.41
C MET A 137 1.51 -16.88 -5.76
N SER A 138 2.56 -16.14 -6.10
CA SER A 138 3.83 -16.26 -5.39
C SER A 138 3.69 -15.75 -3.96
N VAL A 139 4.50 -16.28 -3.04
CA VAL A 139 4.57 -15.74 -1.67
C VAL A 139 4.92 -14.26 -1.68
N GLU A 140 5.81 -13.81 -2.58
CA GLU A 140 6.13 -12.39 -2.75
C GLU A 140 4.90 -11.55 -3.11
N ALA A 141 4.11 -11.98 -4.09
CA ALA A 141 2.90 -11.27 -4.49
C ALA A 141 1.87 -11.21 -3.35
N PHE A 142 1.73 -12.29 -2.59
CA PHE A 142 0.87 -12.33 -1.41
C PHE A 142 1.35 -11.37 -0.32
N LEU A 143 2.64 -11.39 0.03
CA LEU A 143 3.21 -10.49 1.03
C LEU A 143 3.03 -9.02 0.64
N ASN A 144 3.13 -8.71 -0.66
CA ASN A 144 2.92 -7.36 -1.17
C ASN A 144 1.50 -6.83 -0.93
N LEU A 145 0.48 -7.71 -0.76
CA LEU A 145 -0.88 -7.30 -0.40
C LEU A 145 -0.95 -6.68 1.01
N PHE A 146 -0.01 -7.03 1.88
CA PHE A 146 0.04 -6.62 3.29
C PHE A 146 1.16 -5.62 3.58
N MET A 147 1.95 -5.25 2.57
CA MET A 147 2.86 -4.12 2.72
C MET A 147 2.03 -2.84 2.77
N GLU A 148 2.15 -2.10 3.87
CA GLU A 148 1.57 -0.76 3.94
C GLU A 148 2.13 0.06 2.78
N GLU A 149 1.23 0.63 1.98
CA GLU A 149 1.62 1.62 0.98
C GLU A 149 2.35 2.73 1.72
N ASN A 150 3.61 2.98 1.37
CA ASN A 150 4.44 3.98 2.04
C ASN A 150 3.65 5.27 2.16
N GLU A 151 3.46 5.77 3.38
CA GLU A 151 2.63 6.94 3.69
C GLU A 151 3.00 8.14 2.79
N TYR A 152 4.28 8.28 2.44
CA TYR A 152 4.77 9.27 1.50
C TYR A 152 4.19 9.09 0.08
N ILE A 153 4.10 7.86 -0.43
CA ILE A 153 3.53 7.56 -1.74
C ILE A 153 2.04 7.87 -1.76
N LYS A 154 1.33 7.54 -0.67
CA LYS A 154 -0.09 7.86 -0.52
C LYS A 154 -0.32 9.38 -0.53
N ILE A 155 0.42 10.12 0.30
CA ILE A 155 0.35 11.59 0.35
C ILE A 155 0.65 12.19 -1.04
N LEU A 156 1.67 11.68 -1.73
CA LEU A 156 2.02 12.14 -3.08
C LEU A 156 0.87 11.89 -4.06
N LYS A 157 0.27 10.69 -4.07
CA LYS A 157 -0.88 10.36 -4.92
C LYS A 157 -2.08 11.27 -4.65
N ASP A 158 -2.40 11.49 -3.38
CA ASP A 158 -3.49 12.38 -2.97
C ASP A 158 -3.23 13.83 -3.43
N MET A 159 -1.99 14.32 -3.28
CA MET A 159 -1.57 15.64 -3.75
C MET A 159 -1.67 15.78 -5.28
N LEU A 160 -1.23 14.78 -6.04
CA LEU A 160 -1.33 14.77 -7.50
C LEU A 160 -2.80 14.78 -7.94
N LYS A 161 -3.67 14.05 -7.23
CA LYS A 161 -5.11 14.08 -7.49
C LYS A 161 -5.69 15.47 -7.22
N LEU A 162 -5.34 16.10 -6.10
CA LEU A 162 -5.77 17.47 -5.78
C LEU A 162 -5.31 18.48 -6.83
N LEU A 163 -4.06 18.37 -7.30
CA LEU A 163 -3.56 19.21 -8.39
C LEU A 163 -4.42 19.05 -9.65
N LYS A 164 -4.84 17.84 -10.02
CA LYS A 164 -5.72 17.65 -11.19
C LYS A 164 -7.13 18.21 -10.97
N ASP A 165 -7.72 17.94 -9.82
CA ASP A 165 -9.15 18.15 -9.59
C ASP A 165 -9.49 19.56 -9.08
N ALA A 166 -8.54 20.24 -8.43
CA ALA A 166 -8.77 21.48 -7.67
C ALA A 166 -7.84 22.64 -8.03
N SER A 167 -6.92 22.47 -8.99
CA SER A 167 -6.10 23.61 -9.44
C SER A 167 -6.95 24.66 -10.14
N VAL A 168 -6.63 25.91 -9.86
CA VAL A 168 -7.26 27.10 -10.44
C VAL A 168 -6.33 27.72 -11.48
N GLU A 169 -6.93 28.28 -12.52
CA GLU A 169 -6.24 29.06 -13.54
C GLU A 169 -6.15 30.53 -13.10
N LEU A 170 -4.98 31.14 -13.24
CA LEU A 170 -4.75 32.54 -12.86
C LEU A 170 -5.39 33.50 -13.86
N GLU A 171 -6.11 34.50 -13.35
CA GLU A 171 -6.76 35.54 -14.16
C GLU A 171 -5.82 36.66 -14.61
N GLU A 172 -4.64 36.77 -14.00
CA GLU A 172 -3.61 37.76 -14.32
C GLU A 172 -2.23 37.22 -13.92
N ASN A 173 -1.17 37.97 -14.22
CA ASN A 173 0.18 37.58 -13.82
C ASN A 173 0.37 37.75 -12.30
N TYR A 174 0.85 36.71 -11.63
CA TYR A 174 1.15 36.74 -10.19
C TYR A 174 2.62 36.42 -9.92
N ASN A 175 3.14 37.03 -8.86
CA ASN A 175 4.44 36.71 -8.30
C ASN A 175 4.25 35.79 -7.10
N PHE A 176 5.04 34.74 -7.06
CA PHE A 176 5.18 33.84 -5.94
C PHE A 176 6.62 33.79 -5.49
N PHE A 177 6.83 33.34 -4.26
CA PHE A 177 8.09 33.43 -3.56
C PHE A 177 8.46 32.08 -2.99
N LEU A 178 9.74 31.76 -3.10
CA LEU A 178 10.36 30.60 -2.48
C LEU A 178 11.69 31.04 -1.89
N ARG A 179 11.87 30.83 -0.57
CA ARG A 179 13.16 31.02 0.08
C ARG A 179 13.81 29.71 0.47
N THR A 180 15.13 29.65 0.31
CA THR A 180 15.94 28.43 0.43
C THR A 180 17.31 28.73 1.01
N ASP A 181 17.95 27.72 1.62
CA ASP A 181 19.32 27.84 2.15
C ASP A 181 20.39 27.76 1.06
N ASP A 182 20.07 27.11 -0.06
CA ASP A 182 20.92 26.91 -1.23
C ASP A 182 20.26 27.44 -2.51
N ASP A 183 21.05 27.56 -3.58
CA ASP A 183 20.60 28.06 -4.89
C ASP A 183 20.12 26.91 -5.78
N PHE A 184 19.40 25.93 -5.20
CA PHE A 184 19.17 24.64 -5.85
C PHE A 184 18.43 24.77 -7.19
N MET A 185 17.53 25.74 -7.34
CA MET A 185 16.81 25.94 -8.61
C MET A 185 17.79 26.28 -9.73
N LYS A 186 18.78 27.13 -9.44
CA LYS A 186 19.83 27.51 -10.39
C LYS A 186 20.84 26.38 -10.61
N GLU A 187 21.22 25.67 -9.55
CA GLU A 187 22.16 24.55 -9.64
C GLU A 187 21.59 23.35 -10.42
N ASN A 188 20.29 23.11 -10.31
CA ASN A 188 19.61 21.99 -10.98
C ASN A 188 18.95 22.39 -12.30
N ALA A 189 19.03 23.66 -12.71
CA ALA A 189 18.49 24.09 -13.99
C ALA A 189 19.33 23.54 -15.15
N VAL A 190 18.66 22.97 -16.15
CA VAL A 190 19.28 22.53 -17.40
C VAL A 190 18.96 23.57 -18.46
N ASP A 191 20.00 24.13 -19.09
CA ASP A 191 19.88 25.21 -20.08
C ASP A 191 19.04 26.41 -19.57
N GLY A 192 19.15 26.72 -18.28
CA GLY A 192 18.43 27.82 -17.63
C GLY A 192 16.97 27.50 -17.31
N VAL A 193 16.54 26.24 -17.42
CA VAL A 193 15.18 25.79 -17.08
C VAL A 193 15.25 24.84 -15.89
N PHE A 194 14.56 25.20 -14.81
CA PHE A 194 14.32 24.34 -13.67
C PHE A 194 12.97 23.62 -13.82
N THR A 195 12.92 22.34 -13.50
CA THR A 195 11.71 21.53 -13.59
C THR A 195 11.59 20.64 -12.35
N PRO A 196 10.61 20.85 -11.47
CA PRO A 196 10.46 20.05 -10.26
C PRO A 196 9.91 18.67 -10.62
N ALA A 197 10.52 17.61 -10.09
CA ALA A 197 10.11 16.22 -10.32
C ALA A 197 8.89 15.79 -9.49
N ILE A 198 8.57 16.55 -8.43
CA ILE A 198 7.45 16.32 -7.50
C ILE A 198 6.68 17.63 -7.31
N PRO A 199 5.46 17.60 -6.73
CA PRO A 199 4.72 18.81 -6.37
C PRO A 199 5.62 19.82 -5.63
N PHE A 200 5.57 21.07 -6.07
CA PHE A 200 6.53 22.09 -5.69
C PHE A 200 5.85 23.20 -4.91
N ASN A 201 6.24 23.36 -3.66
CA ASN A 201 5.59 24.27 -2.73
C ASN A 201 6.21 25.68 -2.82
N ILE A 202 5.35 26.69 -2.92
CA ILE A 202 5.71 28.10 -3.03
C ILE A 202 4.73 28.93 -2.19
N SER A 203 5.01 30.22 -1.99
CA SER A 203 4.15 31.11 -1.22
C SER A 203 3.74 32.34 -2.02
N THR A 204 2.57 32.89 -1.72
CA THR A 204 2.13 34.21 -2.16
C THR A 204 2.80 35.36 -1.42
N ARG A 205 3.54 35.08 -0.33
CA ARG A 205 4.13 36.06 0.57
C ARG A 205 5.64 36.25 0.34
N GLU A 206 6.07 37.51 0.18
CA GLU A 206 7.48 37.87 -0.03
C GLU A 206 8.35 37.71 1.23
N ASP A 207 7.73 37.89 2.41
CA ASP A 207 8.36 37.77 3.73
C ASP A 207 8.40 36.34 4.26
N PHE A 208 7.87 35.37 3.51
CA PHE A 208 7.87 33.95 3.86
C PHE A 208 9.30 33.42 4.07
N ASN A 209 9.60 32.87 5.26
CA ASN A 209 10.91 32.33 5.64
C ASN A 209 12.08 33.29 5.41
N ASP A 210 11.93 34.56 5.82
CA ASP A 210 12.91 35.63 5.60
C ASP A 210 14.31 35.39 6.23
N ASP A 211 14.43 34.40 7.10
CA ASP A 211 15.67 33.90 7.67
C ASP A 211 16.53 33.10 6.67
N LEU A 212 15.91 32.57 5.61
CA LEU A 212 16.58 31.80 4.57
C LEU A 212 17.26 32.71 3.52
N LYS A 213 18.42 32.25 3.06
CA LYS A 213 19.39 33.08 2.35
C LYS A 213 18.99 33.46 0.93
N TYR A 214 18.46 32.53 0.15
CA TYR A 214 18.21 32.70 -1.28
C TYR A 214 16.72 32.93 -1.53
N LEU A 215 16.37 34.02 -2.22
CA LEU A 215 15.01 34.29 -2.68
C LEU A 215 14.86 33.95 -4.17
N ASN A 216 13.82 33.19 -4.49
CA ASN A 216 13.37 32.93 -5.85
C ASN A 216 12.00 33.60 -6.05
N VAL A 217 11.96 34.58 -6.94
CA VAL A 217 10.72 35.24 -7.39
C VAL A 217 10.25 34.50 -8.63
N LEU A 218 9.08 33.87 -8.53
CA LEU A 218 8.48 33.04 -9.56
C LEU A 218 7.30 33.81 -10.17
N ILE A 219 7.45 34.23 -11.42
CA ILE A 219 6.42 34.94 -12.17
C ILE A 219 5.58 33.92 -12.92
N LEU A 220 4.33 33.76 -12.53
CA LEU A 220 3.37 32.91 -13.21
C LEU A 220 2.43 33.79 -14.07
N PRO A 221 2.32 33.52 -15.39
CA PRO A 221 1.47 34.32 -16.26
C PRO A 221 -0.02 34.00 -16.10
N GLU A 222 -0.88 34.89 -16.59
CA GLU A 222 -2.30 34.61 -16.86
C GLU A 222 -2.44 33.28 -17.62
N GLY A 223 -3.39 32.44 -17.17
CA GLY A 223 -3.61 31.11 -17.74
C GLY A 223 -2.77 30.00 -17.10
N ALA A 224 -1.77 30.31 -16.27
CA ALA A 224 -1.06 29.30 -15.50
C ALA A 224 -1.96 28.69 -14.41
N LYS A 225 -1.78 27.41 -14.12
CA LYS A 225 -2.56 26.66 -13.13
C LYS A 225 -1.78 26.39 -11.86
N ILE A 226 -2.44 26.63 -10.72
CA ILE A 226 -1.89 26.42 -9.38
C ILE A 226 -2.91 25.73 -8.48
N LEU A 227 -2.44 25.00 -7.47
CA LEU A 227 -3.29 24.60 -6.34
C LEU A 227 -3.06 25.57 -5.19
N PHE A 228 -4.06 26.41 -4.90
CA PHE A 228 -4.03 27.32 -3.76
C PHE A 228 -4.69 26.67 -2.54
N LEU A 229 -3.95 26.57 -1.44
CA LEU A 229 -4.38 25.90 -0.21
C LEU A 229 -5.11 26.85 0.77
N GLY A 230 -5.19 28.15 0.45
CA GLY A 230 -5.86 29.17 1.26
C GLY A 230 -4.93 29.91 2.21
N ASP A 231 -5.48 30.86 2.96
CA ASP A 231 -4.78 31.58 4.03
C ASP A 231 -4.40 30.60 5.14
N ILE A 232 -3.18 30.07 5.06
CA ILE A 232 -2.65 29.26 6.14
C ILE A 232 -2.46 30.16 7.36
N VAL A 233 -2.95 29.68 8.51
CA VAL A 233 -3.03 30.42 9.78
C VAL A 233 -1.64 30.73 10.38
N GLU A 234 -0.59 30.09 9.87
CA GLU A 234 0.80 30.23 10.34
C GLU A 234 1.67 30.94 9.28
N GLU A 235 2.47 31.91 9.73
CA GLU A 235 3.19 32.83 8.83
C GLU A 235 4.23 32.15 7.92
N ASN A 236 4.68 30.94 8.26
CA ASN A 236 5.77 30.22 7.60
C ASN A 236 5.33 28.89 6.96
N GLN A 237 4.09 28.81 6.47
CA GLN A 237 3.65 27.66 5.68
C GLN A 237 3.41 28.01 4.21
N PHE A 238 3.81 27.10 3.32
CA PHE A 238 3.58 27.23 1.88
C PHE A 238 2.08 27.17 1.56
N ASP A 239 1.55 28.21 0.94
CA ASP A 239 0.12 28.36 0.63
C ASP A 239 -0.25 27.89 -0.78
N THR A 240 0.74 27.60 -1.62
CA THR A 240 0.54 27.29 -3.04
C THR A 240 1.40 26.10 -3.45
N VAL A 241 0.81 25.20 -4.24
CA VAL A 241 1.49 24.04 -4.80
C VAL A 241 1.45 24.09 -6.32
N ILE A 242 2.61 23.86 -6.93
CA ILE A 242 2.79 23.76 -8.37
C ILE A 242 2.94 22.30 -8.78
N ALA A 243 2.32 21.95 -9.90
CA ALA A 243 2.40 20.60 -10.43
C ALA A 243 3.83 20.22 -10.83
N PRO A 244 4.22 18.94 -10.65
CA PRO A 244 5.49 18.43 -11.16
C PRO A 244 5.57 18.62 -12.69
N GLY A 245 6.79 18.74 -13.20
CA GLY A 245 7.02 18.97 -14.63
C GLY A 245 6.80 20.41 -15.10
N THR A 246 6.34 21.33 -14.22
CA THR A 246 6.24 22.75 -14.55
C THR A 246 7.61 23.35 -14.84
N GLU A 247 7.77 24.00 -15.98
CA GLU A 247 9.03 24.67 -16.34
C GLU A 247 9.15 26.03 -15.67
N PHE A 248 10.30 26.32 -15.08
CA PHE A 248 10.68 27.65 -14.60
C PHE A 248 11.94 28.12 -15.33
N LYS A 249 11.80 29.15 -16.18
CA LYS A 249 12.90 29.69 -16.98
C LYS A 249 13.56 30.81 -16.23
N PHE A 250 14.88 30.72 -16.06
CA PHE A 250 15.68 31.78 -15.45
C PHE A 250 15.63 33.04 -16.30
N VAL A 251 15.43 34.19 -15.66
CA VAL A 251 15.36 35.50 -16.32
C VAL A 251 16.59 36.33 -15.98
N GLU A 252 16.77 36.63 -14.70
CA GLU A 252 17.85 37.50 -14.22
C GLU A 252 18.14 37.28 -12.73
N ASP A 253 19.32 37.74 -12.32
CA ASP A 253 19.68 37.94 -10.92
C ASP A 253 19.42 39.42 -10.57
N LEU A 254 18.60 39.70 -9.54
CA LEU A 254 18.39 41.06 -9.06
C LEU A 254 19.53 41.52 -8.14
N ASP A 255 20.09 40.57 -7.40
CA ASP A 255 21.27 40.71 -6.55
C ASP A 255 21.92 39.33 -6.33
N ASP A 256 22.95 39.24 -5.48
CA ASP A 256 23.67 37.99 -5.22
C ASP A 256 22.77 36.87 -4.63
N PHE A 257 21.64 37.25 -4.02
CA PHE A 257 20.73 36.41 -3.24
C PHE A 257 19.26 36.44 -3.71
N THR A 258 18.96 37.08 -4.85
CA THR A 258 17.61 37.08 -5.44
C THR A 258 17.61 36.69 -6.93
N ARG A 259 16.86 35.65 -7.30
CA ARG A 259 16.66 35.19 -8.69
C ARG A 259 15.23 35.39 -9.16
N VAL A 260 15.08 35.72 -10.44
CA VAL A 260 13.78 35.82 -11.09
C VAL A 260 13.61 34.67 -12.09
N TRP A 261 12.47 34.01 -12.00
CA TRP A 261 12.06 32.91 -12.85
C TRP A 261 10.69 33.18 -13.45
N VAL A 262 10.46 32.72 -14.67
CA VAL A 262 9.14 32.78 -15.33
C VAL A 262 8.63 31.38 -15.58
N CYS A 263 7.40 31.12 -15.17
CA CYS A 263 6.70 29.87 -15.46
C CYS A 263 6.50 29.70 -16.97
N GLY A 264 6.88 28.54 -17.47
CA GLY A 264 6.73 28.10 -18.85
C GLY A 264 5.62 27.06 -18.97
N ALA A 265 5.93 25.96 -19.65
CA ALA A 265 4.96 24.88 -19.88
C ALA A 265 4.58 24.15 -18.58
N GLN A 266 3.32 23.69 -18.51
CA GLN A 266 2.80 22.87 -17.41
C GLN A 266 2.20 21.56 -17.95
N PRO A 267 3.04 20.64 -18.48
CA PRO A 267 2.58 19.44 -19.19
C PRO A 267 1.70 18.51 -18.34
N PHE A 268 1.78 18.61 -17.02
CA PHE A 268 0.93 17.86 -16.10
C PHE A 268 -0.59 18.07 -16.34
N TYR A 269 -0.98 19.23 -16.87
CA TYR A 269 -2.39 19.58 -17.11
C TYR A 269 -2.84 19.38 -18.57
N ASP A 270 -1.96 18.91 -19.46
CA ASP A 270 -2.25 18.71 -20.89
C ASP A 270 -2.92 17.35 -21.19
N GLU A 271 -3.20 16.55 -20.15
CA GLU A 271 -3.80 15.19 -20.21
C GLU A 271 -5.23 15.11 -19.66
#